data_AF-A0AAT9HVH1-F1
#
_entry.id   AF-A0AAT9HVH1-F1
#
_cell.length_a   1.000
_cell.length_b   1.000
_cell.length_c   1.000
_cell.angle_alpha   90.00
_cell.angle_beta   90.00
_cell.angle_gamma   90.00
#
_symmetry.space_group_name_H-M   'P 1'
#
loop_
_entity.id
_entity.type
_entity.pdbx_description
1 polymer ?
#
loop_
_entity_poly.entity_id
_entity_poly.type
_entity_poly.pdbx_seq_one_letter_code
_entity_poly.pdbx_strand_id
1 'polypeptide(L)' 'MAELTSQHTGQTVEQITRDSDRDRWFDAFEAKQYGLIDDVIATAAGMPGGGGTGA' A
#
# COMPACT_ATOMS: atom_id res chain seq x y z
N MET A 1 4.93 15.64 -5.07
CA MET A 1 4.33 14.29 -4.99
C MET A 1 5.02 13.42 -3.96
N ALA A 2 6.35 13.26 -4.01
CA ALA A 2 7.09 12.42 -3.05
C ALA A 2 6.93 12.82 -1.56
N GLU A 3 6.75 14.10 -1.25
CA GLU A 3 6.54 14.59 0.13
C GLU A 3 5.23 14.10 0.76
N LEU A 4 4.13 14.07 0.00
CA LEU A 4 2.83 13.56 0.47
C LEU A 4 2.91 12.07 0.74
N THR A 5 3.49 11.31 -0.19
CA THR A 5 3.68 9.86 -0.02
C THR A 5 4.59 9.58 1.18
N SER A 6 5.63 10.40 1.41
CA SER A 6 6.53 10.28 2.56
C SER A 6 5.79 10.45 3.88
N GLN A 7 4.90 11.45 3.98
CA GLN A 7 4.11 11.70 5.18
C GLN A 7 3.16 10.55 5.54
N HIS A 8 2.57 9.89 4.54
CA HIS A 8 1.61 8.81 4.78
C HIS A 8 2.25 7.43 4.96
N THR A 9 3.39 7.17 4.30
CA THR A 9 4.08 5.87 4.38
C THR A 9 5.11 5.80 5.50
N GLY A 10 5.56 6.95 6.02
CA GLY A 10 6.68 7.03 6.97
C GLY A 10 8.06 6.85 6.32
N GLN A 11 8.13 6.70 5.01
CA GLN A 11 9.38 6.59 4.26
C GLN A 11 9.97 7.96 3.96
N THR A 12 11.28 8.05 3.74
CA THR A 12 11.93 9.32 3.39
C THR A 12 11.59 9.75 1.96
N VAL A 13 11.62 11.06 1.70
CA VAL A 13 11.39 11.64 0.38
C VAL A 13 12.41 11.12 -0.64
N GLU A 14 13.66 10.95 -0.23
CA GLU A 14 14.73 10.41 -1.07
C GLU A 14 14.44 8.96 -1.49
N GLN A 15 13.92 8.13 -0.58
CA GLN A 15 13.61 6.73 -0.87
C GLN A 15 12.44 6.63 -1.84
N ILE A 16 11.39 7.42 -1.64
CA ILE A 16 10.24 7.47 -2.55
C ILE A 16 10.64 7.99 -3.92
N THR A 17 11.51 9.00 -3.99
CA THR A 17 11.97 9.54 -5.27
C THR A 17 12.78 8.50 -6.05
N ARG A 18 13.66 7.76 -5.37
CA ARG A 18 14.43 6.67 -6.00
C ARG A 18 13.52 5.54 -6.47
N ASP A 19 12.56 5.13 -5.65
CA ASP A 19 11.66 4.02 -5.96
C ASP A 19 10.66 4.40 -7.07
N SER A 20 10.30 5.69 -7.16
CA SER A 20 9.42 6.22 -8.23
C SER A 20 10.17 6.43 -9.55
N ASP A 21 11.48 6.70 -9.53
CA ASP A 21 12.29 6.90 -10.76
C ASP A 21 12.44 5.63 -11.59
N ARG A 22 12.29 4.45 -10.97
CA ARG A 22 12.54 3.14 -11.59
C ARG A 22 11.31 2.24 -11.70
N ASP A 23 10.13 2.76 -11.42
CA ASP A 23 8.90 1.97 -11.30
C ASP A 23 9.11 0.72 -10.42
N ARG A 24 9.25 0.92 -9.11
CA ARG A 24 9.32 -0.19 -8.18
C ARG A 24 7.93 -0.79 -7.96
N TRP A 25 7.75 -2.03 -8.40
CA TRP A 25 6.57 -2.84 -8.09
C TRP A 25 6.76 -3.55 -6.75
N PHE A 26 5.67 -3.66 -5.99
CA PHE A 26 5.64 -4.30 -4.68
C PHE A 26 4.68 -5.49 -4.71
N ASP A 27 5.05 -6.57 -4.02
CA ASP A 27 4.05 -7.55 -3.62
C ASP A 27 3.13 -7.00 -2.52
N ALA A 28 2.03 -7.69 -2.23
CA ALA A 28 1.05 -7.22 -1.24
C ALA A 28 1.65 -7.06 0.18
N PHE A 29 2.53 -7.97 0.61
CA PHE A 29 3.16 -7.90 1.93
C PHE A 29 4.27 -6.84 1.99
N GLU A 30 5.01 -6.65 0.90
CA GLU A 30 5.98 -5.59 0.75
C GLU A 30 5.29 -4.22 0.77
N ALA A 31 4.17 -4.06 0.08
CA ALA A 31 3.40 -2.81 0.10
C ALA A 31 2.92 -2.47 1.52
N LYS A 32 2.49 -3.49 2.28
CA LYS A 32 2.14 -3.31 3.70
C LYS A 32 3.33 -2.90 4.55
N GLN A 33 4.46 -3.59 4.43
CA GLN A 33 5.68 -3.26 5.18
C GLN A 33 6.25 -1.88 4.82
N TYR A 34 6.08 -1.47 3.56
CA TYR A 34 6.48 -0.16 3.09
C TYR A 34 5.56 0.96 3.60
N GLY A 35 4.38 0.63 4.13
CA GLY A 35 3.38 1.59 4.62
C GLY A 35 2.45 2.13 3.52
N LEU A 36 2.36 1.47 2.37
CA LEU A 36 1.44 1.86 1.29
C LEU A 36 0.00 1.40 1.57
N ILE A 37 -0.17 0.31 2.32
CA ILE A 37 -1.46 -0.29 2.66
C ILE A 37 -1.45 -0.78 4.11
N ASP A 38 -2.61 -0.81 4.75
CA ASP A 38 -2.72 -1.21 6.16
C ASP A 38 -2.78 -2.74 6.34
N ASP A 39 -3.59 -3.42 5.52
CA ASP A 39 -3.83 -4.86 5.62
C ASP A 39 -4.04 -5.52 4.26
N VAL A 40 -3.63 -6.80 4.18
CA VAL A 40 -3.82 -7.65 3.00
C VAL A 40 -4.94 -8.64 3.26
N ILE A 41 -6.03 -8.53 2.51
CA ILE A 41 -7.19 -9.41 2.62
C ILE A 41 -7.07 -10.54 1.59
N ALA A 42 -6.83 -11.77 2.05
CA ALA A 42 -6.60 -12.92 1.17
C ALA A 42 -7.89 -13.48 0.53
N THR A 43 -9.03 -13.31 1.19
CA THR A 43 -10.33 -13.83 0.72
C THR A 43 -11.46 -12.87 1.06
N ALA A 44 -12.55 -12.90 0.28
CA ALA A 44 -13.71 -12.03 0.50
C ALA A 44 -14.32 -12.18 1.91
N ALA A 45 -14.19 -13.35 2.53
CA ALA A 45 -14.65 -13.60 3.89
C ALA A 45 -13.87 -12.80 4.95
N GLY A 46 -12.64 -12.37 4.65
CA GLY A 46 -11.81 -11.55 5.54
C GLY A 46 -12.13 -10.05 5.49
N MET A 47 -13.04 -9.60 4.63
CA MET A 47 -13.35 -8.17 4.52
C MET A 47 -14.25 -7.70 5.69
N PRO A 48 -13.84 -6.69 6.47
CA PRO A 48 -14.70 -6.11 7.50
C PRO A 48 -15.92 -5.46 6.83
N GLY A 49 -17.13 -5.86 7.25
CA GLY A 49 -18.39 -5.35 6.70
C GLY A 49 -19.19 -6.36 5.87
N GLY A 50 -18.70 -7.60 5.72
CA GLY A 50 -19.41 -8.65 4.99
C GLY A 50 -19.43 -8.33 3.50
N GLY A 51 -18.33 -8.64 2.80
CA GLY A 51 -18.19 -8.45 1.37
C GLY A 51 -19.27 -9.18 0.59
N GLY A 52 -20.39 -8.52 0.38
CA GLY A 52 -21.55 -9.04 -0.33
C GLY A 52 -21.96 -8.03 -1.38
N THR A 53 -21.69 -8.34 -2.64
CA THR A 53 -22.51 -7.83 -3.75
C THR A 53 -23.93 -8.33 -3.51
N GLY A 54 -24.72 -7.57 -2.77
CA GLY A 54 -26.15 -7.78 -2.64
C GLY A 54 -26.78 -7.51 -4.02
N ALA A 55 -26.98 -8.58 -4.78
CA ALA A 55 -27.90 -8.61 -5.91
C ALA A 55 -29.32 -8.89 -5.40
#